data_AF-A0A017HS33-F1
#
_entry.id   AF-A0A017HS33-F1
#
_cell.length_a   1.000
_cell.length_b   1.000
_cell.length_c   1.000
_cell.angle_alpha   90.00
_cell.angle_beta   90.00
_cell.angle_gamma   90.00
#
_symmetry.space_group_name_H-M   'P 1'
#
loop_
_entity.id
_entity.type
_entity.pdbx_description
1 polymer ?
#
loop_
_entity_poly.entity_id
_entity_poly.type
_entity_poly.pdbx_seq_one_letter_code
_entity_poly.pdbx_strand_id
1 'polypeptide(L)'
;MRDVIEELERKREAAYLGGGQTRIEAQHRRGKLTARERIELLLDEGSFEEFDTFVTHRASAFGMDRTRIPGDGVVTGWGTVNGRKVFVFAKDFTVFGGSLSEAHAEKVRKVQQLALRTRCPIVGLYDSGGARIQEGVASLAGYAEIFKQNVIASGVIPQISLIMGPCAGGDVYSPALTDFIFMVRDTSYMYVTGPDVVRTVTNEVVTHEDVGRGLGPYDAILHLGRGLGRRRGGAEPIAALHRLPAREQPRRRARVAVAGLARPGGGEP
;
A
#
# COMPACT_ATOMS: atom_id res chain seq x y z
N MET A 1 5.90 -25.44 29.21
CA MET A 1 4.92 -25.19 28.13
C MET A 1 4.19 -23.86 28.31
N ARG A 2 3.80 -23.47 29.54
CA ARG A 2 3.26 -22.12 29.83
C ARG A 2 4.25 -21.00 29.51
N ASP A 3 5.50 -21.12 29.94
CA ASP A 3 6.54 -20.10 29.72
C ASP A 3 6.82 -19.81 28.22
N VAL A 4 6.73 -20.84 27.38
CA VAL A 4 6.93 -20.70 25.92
C VAL A 4 5.76 -19.96 25.27
N ILE A 5 4.53 -20.18 25.76
CA ILE A 5 3.34 -19.48 25.29
C ILE A 5 3.42 -18.01 25.72
N GLU A 6 3.78 -17.73 26.96
CA GLU A 6 3.95 -16.36 27.45
C GLU A 6 5.05 -15.61 26.68
N GLU A 7 6.18 -16.27 26.37
CA GLU A 7 7.22 -15.67 25.54
C GLU A 7 6.73 -15.37 24.12
N LEU A 8 5.94 -16.27 23.53
CA LEU A 8 5.35 -16.08 22.21
C LEU A 8 4.39 -14.88 22.19
N GLU A 9 3.49 -14.77 23.18
CA GLU A 9 2.55 -13.65 23.29
C GLU A 9 3.29 -12.33 23.46
N ARG A 10 4.32 -12.27 24.31
CA ARG A 10 5.18 -11.09 24.43
C ARG A 10 5.84 -10.69 23.12
N LYS A 11 6.30 -11.66 22.32
CA LYS A 11 6.87 -11.40 20.98
C LYS A 11 5.80 -10.89 20.00
N ARG A 12 4.56 -11.39 20.08
CA ARG A 12 3.43 -10.90 19.27
C ARG A 12 3.09 -9.46 19.60
N GLU A 13 2.94 -9.14 20.88
CA GLU A 13 2.68 -7.77 21.34
C GLU A 13 3.76 -6.80 20.86
N ALA A 14 5.04 -7.19 20.97
CA ALA A 14 6.15 -6.39 20.46
C ALA A 14 6.10 -6.21 18.93
N ALA A 15 5.71 -7.23 18.17
CA ALA A 15 5.54 -7.14 16.73
C ALA A 15 4.37 -6.22 16.33
N TYR A 16 3.30 -6.19 17.14
CA TYR A 16 2.12 -5.36 16.88
C TYR A 16 2.38 -3.87 17.08
N LEU A 17 3.35 -3.52 17.93
CA LEU A 17 3.82 -2.13 18.09
C LEU A 17 4.56 -1.57 16.87
N GLY A 18 4.97 -2.42 15.92
CA GLY A 18 5.64 -2.00 14.68
C GLY A 18 6.81 -1.05 14.93
N GLY A 19 6.72 0.18 14.43
CA GLY A 19 7.73 1.22 14.59
C GLY A 19 7.83 1.84 15.99
N GLY A 20 7.01 1.41 16.94
CA GLY A 20 6.92 1.87 18.32
C GLY A 20 5.85 2.95 18.55
N GLN A 21 5.45 3.11 19.82
CA GLN A 21 4.35 3.98 20.23
C GLN A 21 4.48 5.43 19.73
N THR A 22 5.68 6.02 19.82
CA THR A 22 5.93 7.38 19.34
C THR A 22 5.63 7.57 17.85
N ARG A 23 5.88 6.55 17.02
CA ARG A 23 5.60 6.59 15.58
C ARG A 23 4.12 6.33 15.27
N ILE A 24 3.46 5.46 16.04
CA ILE A 24 2.01 5.25 15.98
C ILE A 24 1.29 6.58 16.25
N GLU A 25 1.63 7.26 17.35
CA GLU A 25 1.03 8.56 17.67
C GLU A 25 1.33 9.62 16.61
N ALA A 26 2.51 9.59 15.99
CA ALA A 26 2.84 10.49 14.89
C ALA A 26 1.97 10.23 13.66
N GLN A 27 1.63 8.96 13.35
CA GLN A 27 0.66 8.63 12.31
C GLN A 27 -0.73 9.15 12.65
N HIS A 28 -1.20 8.92 13.88
CA HIS A 28 -2.51 9.39 14.33
C HIS A 28 -2.62 10.92 14.31
N ARG A 29 -1.58 11.65 14.74
CA ARG A 29 -1.51 13.12 14.66
C ARG A 29 -1.60 13.64 13.22
N ARG A 30 -1.21 12.83 12.23
CA ARG A 30 -1.36 13.13 10.79
C ARG A 30 -2.72 12.73 10.23
N GLY A 31 -3.67 12.30 11.06
CA GLY A 31 -5.00 11.85 10.65
C GLY A 31 -4.98 10.48 9.95
N LYS A 32 -3.92 9.69 10.14
CA LYS A 32 -3.74 8.37 9.51
C LYS A 32 -3.85 7.27 10.54
N LEU A 33 -4.45 6.17 10.12
CA LEU A 33 -4.46 4.91 10.86
C LEU A 33 -3.15 4.13 10.61
N THR A 34 -2.81 3.23 11.53
CA THR A 34 -1.75 2.23 11.38
C THR A 34 -2.15 1.15 10.37
N ALA A 35 -1.17 0.34 9.94
CA ALA A 35 -1.43 -0.77 9.01
C ALA A 35 -2.47 -1.78 9.57
N ARG A 36 -2.40 -2.11 10.86
CA ARG A 36 -3.29 -3.07 11.52
C ARG A 36 -4.69 -2.50 11.71
N GLU A 37 -4.81 -1.26 12.18
CA GLU A 37 -6.11 -0.58 12.28
C GLU A 37 -6.83 -0.51 10.92
N ARG A 38 -6.10 -0.31 9.82
CA ARG A 38 -6.69 -0.33 8.46
C ARG A 38 -7.19 -1.71 8.05
N ILE A 39 -6.48 -2.78 8.44
CA ILE A 39 -6.89 -4.16 8.18
C ILE A 39 -8.15 -4.50 9.00
N GLU A 40 -8.16 -4.13 10.28
CA GLU A 40 -9.29 -4.34 11.18
C GLU A 40 -10.55 -3.63 10.69
N LEU A 41 -10.42 -2.43 10.11
CA LEU A 41 -11.55 -1.72 9.50
C LEU A 41 -12.03 -2.34 8.18
N LEU A 42 -11.13 -2.99 7.44
CA LEU A 42 -11.42 -3.56 6.12
C LEU A 42 -12.09 -4.92 6.21
N LEU A 43 -11.64 -5.75 7.14
CA LEU A 43 -12.05 -7.13 7.26
C LEU A 43 -13.19 -7.27 8.27
N ASP A 44 -13.96 -8.35 8.13
CA ASP A 44 -14.97 -8.71 9.12
C ASP A 44 -14.30 -8.98 10.48
N GLU A 45 -14.96 -8.58 11.56
CA GLU A 45 -14.43 -8.68 12.92
C GLU A 45 -13.96 -10.11 13.26
N GLY A 46 -12.73 -10.23 13.78
CA GLY A 46 -12.13 -11.50 14.16
C GLY A 46 -11.74 -12.43 12.99
N SER A 47 -11.86 -11.99 11.73
CA SER A 47 -11.55 -12.84 10.57
C SER A 47 -10.09 -12.81 10.12
N PHE A 48 -9.27 -11.86 10.62
CA PHE A 48 -7.92 -11.67 10.12
C PHE A 48 -6.94 -12.73 10.64
N GLU A 49 -6.33 -13.42 9.69
CA GLU A 49 -5.28 -14.42 9.92
C GLU A 49 -3.97 -13.90 9.33
N GLU A 50 -3.05 -13.49 10.20
CA GLU A 50 -1.77 -12.90 9.82
C GLU A 50 -0.73 -13.97 9.44
N PHE A 51 0.04 -13.67 8.39
CA PHE A 51 1.22 -14.42 7.98
C PHE A 51 2.50 -13.67 8.30
N ASP A 52 3.56 -14.43 8.59
CA ASP A 52 4.93 -13.95 8.66
C ASP A 52 5.13 -12.77 9.65
N THR A 53 4.40 -12.78 10.78
CA THR A 53 4.43 -11.74 11.82
C THR A 53 5.85 -11.49 12.36
N PHE A 54 6.67 -12.54 12.46
CA PHE A 54 8.02 -12.47 13.04
C PHE A 54 9.16 -12.30 12.02
N VAL A 55 8.84 -12.19 10.73
CA VAL A 55 9.88 -12.00 9.69
C VAL A 55 10.55 -10.65 9.86
N THR A 56 11.87 -10.60 9.68
CA THR A 56 12.68 -9.37 9.69
C THR A 56 13.58 -9.34 8.47
N HIS A 57 14.01 -8.16 8.02
CA HIS A 57 15.04 -8.08 6.97
C HIS A 57 16.34 -8.79 7.40
N ARG A 58 17.15 -9.15 6.40
CA ARG A 58 18.42 -9.86 6.55
C ARG A 58 19.64 -8.96 6.29
N ALA A 59 19.41 -7.70 5.93
CA ALA A 59 20.46 -6.74 5.63
C ALA A 59 21.34 -6.40 6.84
N SER A 60 22.65 -6.30 6.60
CA SER A 60 23.67 -5.85 7.55
C SER A 60 24.36 -4.54 7.13
N ALA A 61 24.16 -4.11 5.89
CA ALA A 61 24.73 -2.85 5.38
C ALA A 61 24.11 -1.63 6.07
N PHE A 62 24.86 -0.52 6.11
CA PHE A 62 24.39 0.78 6.63
C PHE A 62 23.84 0.73 8.08
N GLY A 63 24.30 -0.20 8.90
CA GLY A 63 23.87 -0.34 10.30
C GLY A 63 22.47 -0.94 10.49
N MET A 64 21.90 -1.55 9.44
CA MET A 64 20.59 -2.20 9.50
C MET A 64 20.55 -3.35 10.51
N ASP A 65 21.67 -4.01 10.78
CA ASP A 65 21.80 -5.10 11.75
C ASP A 65 21.39 -4.70 13.18
N ARG A 66 21.50 -3.42 13.53
CA ARG A 66 21.18 -2.87 14.85
C ARG A 66 19.68 -2.76 15.14
N THR A 67 18.85 -2.71 14.10
CA THR A 67 17.40 -2.49 14.25
C THR A 67 16.65 -3.48 13.39
N ARG A 68 16.07 -4.51 14.01
CA ARG A 68 15.21 -5.48 13.33
C ARG A 68 13.82 -5.42 13.91
N ILE A 69 12.86 -5.02 13.09
CA ILE A 69 11.46 -4.88 13.50
C ILE A 69 10.68 -6.05 12.88
N PRO A 70 10.01 -6.89 13.69
CA PRO A 70 9.13 -7.95 13.20
C PRO A 70 8.08 -7.43 12.21
N GLY A 71 7.80 -8.22 11.20
CA GLY A 71 6.92 -7.89 10.09
C GLY A 71 7.60 -7.16 8.94
N ASP A 72 8.77 -6.55 9.17
CA ASP A 72 9.59 -5.83 8.18
C ASP A 72 8.87 -4.70 7.41
N GLY A 73 7.90 -4.08 8.08
CA GLY A 73 7.15 -2.93 7.56
C GLY A 73 6.01 -3.28 6.62
N VAL A 74 5.54 -4.54 6.63
CA VAL A 74 4.28 -4.93 6.00
C VAL A 74 3.56 -5.99 6.83
N VAL A 75 2.26 -5.77 7.02
CA VAL A 75 1.34 -6.75 7.59
C VAL A 75 0.69 -7.50 6.43
N THR A 76 0.68 -8.82 6.46
CA THR A 76 0.18 -9.66 5.36
C THR A 76 -0.70 -10.75 5.91
N GLY A 77 -1.77 -11.11 5.22
CA GLY A 77 -2.65 -12.19 5.66
C GLY A 77 -3.85 -12.38 4.76
N TRP A 78 -4.87 -13.00 5.33
CA TRP A 78 -6.18 -13.11 4.73
C TRP A 78 -7.25 -12.91 5.80
N GLY A 79 -8.48 -12.65 5.36
CA GLY A 79 -9.65 -12.69 6.21
C GLY A 79 -10.90 -12.68 5.34
N THR A 80 -12.00 -12.16 5.86
CA THR A 80 -13.24 -12.04 5.09
C THR A 80 -13.71 -10.60 4.97
N VAL A 81 -14.39 -10.29 3.86
CA VAL A 81 -15.14 -9.05 3.65
C VAL A 81 -16.56 -9.45 3.27
N ASN A 82 -17.55 -9.12 4.10
CA ASN A 82 -18.92 -9.59 3.95
C ASN A 82 -19.00 -11.13 3.81
N GLY A 83 -18.23 -11.86 4.62
CA GLY A 83 -18.14 -13.32 4.62
C GLY A 83 -17.35 -13.93 3.47
N ARG A 84 -16.74 -13.14 2.58
CA ARG A 84 -16.00 -13.62 1.40
C ARG A 84 -14.50 -13.51 1.64
N LYS A 85 -13.76 -14.59 1.36
CA LYS A 85 -12.30 -14.64 1.52
C LYS A 85 -11.60 -13.59 0.66
N VAL A 86 -10.72 -12.80 1.28
CA VAL A 86 -9.87 -11.80 0.64
C VAL A 86 -8.47 -11.88 1.24
N PHE A 87 -7.45 -11.75 0.38
CA PHE A 87 -6.06 -11.58 0.81
C PHE A 87 -5.73 -10.11 0.95
N VAL A 88 -4.90 -9.77 1.92
CA VAL A 88 -4.54 -8.38 2.20
C VAL A 88 -3.05 -8.25 2.50
N PHE A 89 -2.47 -7.15 2.04
CA PHE A 89 -1.24 -6.62 2.62
C PHE A 89 -1.41 -5.14 2.96
N ALA A 90 -0.81 -4.70 4.04
CA ALA A 90 -0.82 -3.31 4.48
C ALA A 90 0.59 -2.87 4.85
N LYS A 91 1.10 -1.86 4.15
CA LYS A 91 2.42 -1.29 4.43
C LYS A 91 2.35 -0.45 5.69
N ASP A 92 3.30 -0.66 6.58
CA ASP A 92 3.39 0.05 7.86
C ASP A 92 4.43 1.16 7.77
N PHE A 93 3.95 2.40 7.61
CA PHE A 93 4.79 3.58 7.52
C PHE A 93 5.63 3.84 8.79
N THR A 94 5.21 3.30 9.93
CA THR A 94 5.97 3.44 11.18
C THR A 94 7.29 2.65 11.14
N VAL A 95 7.40 1.65 10.28
CA VAL A 95 8.58 0.79 10.15
C VAL A 95 9.36 1.18 8.90
N PHE A 96 10.50 1.85 9.09
CA PHE A 96 11.36 2.34 8.00
C PHE A 96 10.61 3.13 6.91
N GLY A 97 9.58 3.90 7.28
CA GLY A 97 8.77 4.65 6.32
C GLY A 97 7.94 3.76 5.37
N GLY A 98 7.65 2.52 5.77
CA GLY A 98 6.98 1.53 4.92
C GLY A 98 7.82 1.10 3.72
N SER A 99 9.13 1.37 3.75
CA SER A 99 10.03 1.10 2.63
C SER A 99 10.15 -0.39 2.35
N LEU A 100 10.17 -0.73 1.07
CA LEU A 100 10.22 -2.10 0.59
C LEU A 100 11.65 -2.64 0.59
N SER A 101 11.86 -3.69 1.36
CA SER A 101 13.04 -4.56 1.43
C SER A 101 12.80 -5.90 0.73
N GLU A 102 13.82 -6.75 0.69
CA GLU A 102 13.68 -8.12 0.19
C GLU A 102 12.65 -8.93 0.99
N ALA A 103 12.76 -8.96 2.32
CA ALA A 103 11.85 -9.77 3.15
C ALA A 103 10.41 -9.23 3.15
N HIS A 104 10.24 -7.90 3.11
CA HIS A 104 8.94 -7.27 2.86
C HIS A 104 8.35 -7.74 1.52
N ALA A 105 9.15 -7.76 0.44
CA ALA A 105 8.67 -8.18 -0.87
C ALA A 105 8.31 -9.67 -0.91
N GLU A 106 9.08 -10.54 -0.24
CA GLU A 106 8.77 -11.96 -0.09
C GLU A 106 7.41 -12.18 0.58
N LYS A 107 7.09 -11.42 1.63
CA LYS A 107 5.78 -11.46 2.31
C LYS A 107 4.64 -11.07 1.36
N VAL A 108 4.78 -9.95 0.65
CA VAL A 108 3.75 -9.47 -0.31
C VAL A 108 3.57 -10.48 -1.44
N ARG A 109 4.67 -10.98 -2.02
CA ARG A 109 4.64 -12.01 -3.07
C ARG A 109 3.92 -13.27 -2.59
N LYS A 110 4.15 -13.71 -1.35
CA LYS A 110 3.50 -14.90 -0.78
C LYS A 110 1.98 -14.74 -0.79
N VAL A 111 1.44 -13.60 -0.34
CA VAL A 111 -0.02 -13.37 -0.35
C VAL A 111 -0.58 -13.17 -1.75
N GLN A 112 0.13 -12.53 -2.68
CA GLN A 112 -0.28 -12.47 -4.09
C GLN A 112 -0.41 -13.87 -4.71
N GLN A 113 0.57 -14.74 -4.46
CA GLN A 113 0.53 -16.12 -4.95
C GLN A 113 -0.58 -16.94 -4.30
N LEU A 114 -0.83 -16.78 -3.01
CA LEU A 114 -1.94 -17.45 -2.32
C LEU A 114 -3.30 -16.99 -2.85
N ALA A 115 -3.49 -15.69 -3.05
CA ALA A 115 -4.69 -15.12 -3.65
C ALA A 115 -4.95 -15.71 -5.04
N LEU A 116 -3.91 -15.77 -5.89
CA LEU A 116 -4.01 -16.32 -7.23
C LEU A 116 -4.35 -17.82 -7.21
N ARG A 117 -3.65 -18.62 -6.38
CA ARG A 117 -3.90 -20.06 -6.26
C ARG A 117 -5.32 -20.38 -5.78
N THR A 118 -5.86 -19.55 -4.89
CA THR A 118 -7.19 -19.73 -4.30
C THR A 118 -8.30 -18.99 -5.05
N ARG A 119 -7.97 -18.31 -6.16
CA ARG A 119 -8.91 -17.50 -6.96
C ARG A 119 -9.67 -16.46 -6.11
N CYS A 120 -9.00 -15.91 -5.09
CA CYS A 120 -9.56 -14.92 -4.19
C CYS A 120 -9.06 -13.51 -4.52
N PRO A 121 -9.85 -12.46 -4.29
CA PRO A 121 -9.38 -11.07 -4.43
C PRO A 121 -8.19 -10.77 -3.54
N ILE A 122 -7.39 -9.77 -3.95
CA ILE A 122 -6.33 -9.20 -3.13
C ILE A 122 -6.48 -7.68 -3.01
N VAL A 123 -6.29 -7.17 -1.79
CA VAL A 123 -6.32 -5.74 -1.46
C VAL A 123 -4.96 -5.31 -0.93
N GLY A 124 -4.33 -4.33 -1.56
CA GLY A 124 -3.09 -3.70 -1.10
C GLY A 124 -3.36 -2.34 -0.46
N LEU A 125 -2.91 -2.14 0.79
CA LEU A 125 -3.00 -0.87 1.51
C LEU A 125 -1.62 -0.21 1.51
N TYR A 126 -1.49 0.89 0.76
CA TYR A 126 -0.22 1.55 0.47
C TYR A 126 0.01 2.78 1.35
N ASP A 127 1.16 2.79 2.01
CA ASP A 127 1.70 3.89 2.82
C ASP A 127 3.22 3.68 2.92
N SER A 128 3.95 4.10 1.89
CA SER A 128 5.37 3.81 1.69
C SER A 128 6.15 4.97 1.06
N GLY A 129 7.35 5.21 1.58
CA GLY A 129 8.34 6.11 0.99
C GLY A 129 9.08 5.55 -0.24
N GLY A 130 8.85 4.29 -0.63
CA GLY A 130 9.50 3.66 -1.80
C GLY A 130 10.46 2.52 -1.45
N ALA A 131 11.56 2.39 -2.21
CA ALA A 131 12.55 1.34 -2.00
C ALA A 131 13.36 1.57 -0.71
N ARG A 132 13.71 0.50 0.01
CA ARG A 132 14.69 0.59 1.09
C ARG A 132 16.08 0.70 0.49
N ILE A 133 16.62 1.92 0.45
CA ILE A 133 17.91 2.24 -0.19
C ILE A 133 19.06 1.42 0.44
N GLN A 134 18.99 1.15 1.74
CA GLN A 134 20.01 0.42 2.49
C GLN A 134 20.19 -1.03 2.01
N GLU A 135 19.18 -1.62 1.36
CA GLU A 135 19.27 -2.97 0.79
C GLU A 135 19.58 -2.96 -0.73
N GLY A 136 19.64 -1.77 -1.33
CA GLY A 136 20.06 -1.56 -2.71
C GLY A 136 19.24 -2.36 -3.73
N VAL A 137 19.93 -3.15 -4.55
CA VAL A 137 19.33 -3.91 -5.65
C VAL A 137 18.34 -4.97 -5.19
N ALA A 138 18.44 -5.46 -3.95
CA ALA A 138 17.51 -6.44 -3.41
C ALA A 138 16.08 -5.85 -3.28
N SER A 139 15.97 -4.59 -2.88
CA SER A 139 14.69 -3.86 -2.87
C SER A 139 14.09 -3.73 -4.28
N LEU A 140 14.92 -3.46 -5.28
CA LEU A 140 14.47 -3.33 -6.68
C LEU A 140 14.02 -4.68 -7.27
N ALA A 141 14.76 -5.75 -6.97
CA ALA A 141 14.35 -7.10 -7.33
C ALA A 141 13.02 -7.50 -6.66
N GLY A 142 12.83 -7.10 -5.40
CA GLY A 142 11.57 -7.26 -4.68
C GLY A 142 10.38 -6.59 -5.39
N TYR A 143 10.56 -5.36 -5.87
CA TYR A 143 9.56 -4.68 -6.72
C TYR A 143 9.24 -5.48 -7.99
N ALA A 144 10.26 -5.93 -8.71
CA ALA A 144 10.07 -6.70 -9.94
C ALA A 144 9.24 -7.98 -9.71
N GLU A 145 9.48 -8.69 -8.61
CA GLU A 145 8.70 -9.88 -8.25
C GLU A 145 7.23 -9.56 -7.94
N ILE A 146 6.95 -8.47 -7.23
CA ILE A 146 5.57 -8.03 -6.96
C ILE A 146 4.86 -7.64 -8.26
N PHE A 147 5.51 -6.86 -9.14
CA PHE A 147 4.92 -6.44 -10.42
C PHE A 147 4.63 -7.64 -11.31
N LYS A 148 5.55 -8.61 -11.34
CA LYS A 148 5.35 -9.87 -12.05
C LYS A 148 4.10 -10.60 -11.55
N GLN A 149 3.88 -10.67 -10.23
CA GLN A 149 2.65 -11.26 -9.70
C GLN A 149 1.40 -10.45 -10.09
N ASN A 150 1.47 -9.11 -10.11
CA ASN A 150 0.33 -8.29 -10.55
C ASN A 150 -0.06 -8.58 -12.01
N VAL A 151 0.93 -8.70 -12.88
CA VAL A 151 0.72 -9.02 -14.31
C VAL A 151 0.14 -10.41 -14.47
N ILE A 152 0.68 -11.42 -13.76
CA ILE A 152 0.16 -12.79 -13.82
C ILE A 152 -1.29 -12.87 -13.31
N ALA A 153 -1.62 -12.10 -12.28
CA ALA A 153 -2.97 -12.05 -11.69
C ALA A 153 -3.95 -11.19 -12.50
N SER A 154 -3.49 -10.37 -13.45
CA SER A 154 -4.30 -9.43 -14.21
C SER A 154 -5.39 -10.15 -15.01
N GLY A 155 -6.64 -9.78 -14.76
CA GLY A 155 -7.80 -10.44 -15.36
C GLY A 155 -8.14 -11.83 -14.81
N VAL A 156 -7.41 -12.32 -13.79
CA VAL A 156 -7.64 -13.63 -13.15
C VAL A 156 -8.32 -13.48 -11.79
N ILE A 157 -7.79 -12.60 -10.94
CA ILE A 157 -8.39 -12.24 -9.63
C ILE A 157 -8.54 -10.72 -9.54
N PRO A 158 -9.56 -10.20 -8.83
CA PRO A 158 -9.64 -8.76 -8.57
C PRO A 158 -8.46 -8.28 -7.72
N GLN A 159 -7.76 -7.27 -8.21
CA GLN A 159 -6.65 -6.60 -7.54
C GLN A 159 -7.05 -5.17 -7.22
N ILE A 160 -7.11 -4.80 -5.95
CA ILE A 160 -7.49 -3.45 -5.51
C ILE A 160 -6.35 -2.82 -4.73
N SER A 161 -6.06 -1.56 -5.02
CA SER A 161 -5.06 -0.75 -4.33
C SER A 161 -5.71 0.42 -3.61
N LEU A 162 -5.52 0.52 -2.30
CA LEU A 162 -5.94 1.66 -1.48
C LEU A 162 -4.70 2.47 -1.08
N ILE A 163 -4.59 3.69 -1.58
CA ILE A 163 -3.48 4.60 -1.29
C ILE A 163 -3.86 5.47 -0.12
N MET A 164 -3.26 5.17 1.04
CA MET A 164 -3.61 5.75 2.34
C MET A 164 -2.48 6.62 2.91
N GLY A 165 -1.42 6.82 2.14
CA GLY A 165 -0.30 7.67 2.48
C GLY A 165 0.58 7.99 1.28
N PRO A 166 1.88 8.29 1.50
CA PRO A 166 2.82 8.42 0.40
C PRO A 166 2.87 7.11 -0.37
N CYS A 167 2.96 7.18 -1.69
CA CYS A 167 3.30 6.06 -2.54
C CYS A 167 4.24 6.62 -3.61
N ALA A 168 5.54 6.42 -3.42
CA ALA A 168 6.58 7.12 -4.17
C ALA A 168 7.52 6.16 -4.91
N GLY A 169 8.04 6.61 -6.05
CA GLY A 169 9.08 5.89 -6.78
C GLY A 169 8.57 4.57 -7.34
N GLY A 170 9.31 3.49 -7.07
CA GLY A 170 8.93 2.15 -7.52
C GLY A 170 7.56 1.69 -7.03
N ASP A 171 7.10 2.19 -5.87
CA ASP A 171 5.89 1.69 -5.24
C ASP A 171 4.62 1.97 -6.04
N VAL A 172 4.62 3.01 -6.87
CA VAL A 172 3.46 3.41 -7.69
C VAL A 172 3.13 2.43 -8.81
N TYR A 173 4.09 1.61 -9.23
CA TYR A 173 3.90 0.70 -10.36
C TYR A 173 2.98 -0.48 -10.01
N SER A 174 3.02 -0.98 -8.77
CA SER A 174 2.12 -2.08 -8.39
C SER A 174 0.65 -1.63 -8.43
N PRO A 175 0.24 -0.51 -7.80
CA PRO A 175 -1.10 0.04 -7.98
C PRO A 175 -1.49 0.28 -9.43
N ALA A 176 -0.58 0.83 -10.25
CA ALA A 176 -0.84 1.10 -11.66
C ALA A 176 -1.14 -0.18 -12.49
N LEU A 177 -0.72 -1.36 -12.00
CA LEU A 177 -1.00 -2.66 -12.60
C LEU A 177 -2.25 -3.35 -12.03
N THR A 178 -2.86 -2.80 -10.98
CA THR A 178 -4.10 -3.33 -10.38
C THR A 178 -5.36 -2.84 -11.08
N ASP A 179 -6.50 -3.47 -10.81
CA ASP A 179 -7.77 -3.18 -11.50
C ASP A 179 -8.41 -1.88 -11.00
N PHE A 180 -8.30 -1.60 -9.70
CA PHE A 180 -8.89 -0.43 -9.05
C PHE A 180 -7.91 0.26 -8.11
N ILE A 181 -7.83 1.58 -8.20
CA ILE A 181 -7.02 2.42 -7.32
C ILE A 181 -7.94 3.42 -6.63
N PHE A 182 -7.94 3.41 -5.30
CA PHE A 182 -8.64 4.39 -4.48
C PHE A 182 -7.64 5.17 -3.63
N MET A 183 -7.81 6.48 -3.53
CA MET A 183 -6.88 7.35 -2.79
C MET A 183 -7.62 8.07 -1.67
N VAL A 184 -7.03 8.11 -0.47
CA VAL A 184 -7.54 8.94 0.63
C VAL A 184 -7.20 10.41 0.37
N ARG A 185 -8.23 11.24 0.29
CA ARG A 185 -8.10 12.69 0.10
C ARG A 185 -7.21 13.32 1.18
N ASP A 186 -6.36 14.26 0.77
CA ASP A 186 -5.49 15.11 1.61
C ASP A 186 -4.38 14.39 2.39
N THR A 187 -4.44 13.07 2.56
CA THR A 187 -3.43 12.31 3.30
C THR A 187 -2.61 11.37 2.42
N SER A 188 -2.96 11.20 1.14
CA SER A 188 -2.27 10.32 0.21
C SER A 188 -1.89 10.99 -1.11
N TYR A 189 -0.85 10.45 -1.75
CA TYR A 189 -0.31 10.95 -3.02
C TYR A 189 0.50 9.85 -3.72
N MET A 190 0.52 9.89 -5.06
CA MET A 190 1.27 8.96 -5.90
C MET A 190 2.15 9.70 -6.90
N TYR A 191 3.46 9.43 -6.92
CA TYR A 191 4.35 9.95 -7.96
C TYR A 191 5.57 9.05 -8.18
N VAL A 192 6.07 9.02 -9.41
CA VAL A 192 7.35 8.34 -9.72
C VAL A 192 8.53 9.16 -9.20
N THR A 193 8.49 10.47 -9.38
CA THR A 193 9.57 11.39 -8.98
C THR A 193 9.02 12.44 -8.05
N GLY A 194 9.66 12.61 -6.88
CA GLY A 194 9.20 13.55 -5.86
C GLY A 194 9.50 15.02 -6.19
N PRO A 195 8.80 15.97 -5.55
CA PRO A 195 8.92 17.40 -5.82
C PRO A 195 10.35 17.95 -5.70
N ASP A 196 11.14 17.48 -4.73
CA ASP A 196 12.51 17.95 -4.52
C ASP A 196 13.41 17.64 -5.73
N VAL A 197 13.20 16.48 -6.36
CA VAL A 197 13.94 16.08 -7.56
C VAL A 197 13.44 16.86 -8.78
N VAL A 198 12.13 17.05 -8.90
CA VAL A 198 11.54 17.90 -9.97
C VAL A 198 12.15 19.29 -9.90
N ARG A 199 12.13 19.93 -8.74
CA ARG A 199 12.74 21.25 -8.53
C ARG A 199 14.21 21.30 -8.91
N THR A 200 14.98 20.30 -8.48
CA THR A 200 16.43 20.30 -8.72
C THR A 200 16.79 20.12 -10.20
N VAL A 201 16.02 19.33 -10.95
CA VAL A 201 16.32 18.99 -12.35
C VAL A 201 15.67 19.97 -13.34
N THR A 202 14.48 20.48 -13.03
CA THR A 202 13.67 21.28 -13.96
C THR A 202 13.52 22.74 -13.54
N ASN A 203 13.97 23.11 -12.32
CA ASN A 203 13.67 24.39 -11.66
C ASN A 203 12.17 24.68 -11.44
N GLU A 204 11.29 23.68 -11.62
CA GLU A 204 9.87 23.81 -11.31
C GLU A 204 9.62 23.64 -9.81
N VAL A 205 8.97 24.64 -9.19
CA VAL A 205 8.56 24.56 -7.78
C VAL A 205 7.14 24.02 -7.73
N VAL A 206 7.03 22.73 -7.43
CA VAL A 206 5.77 22.00 -7.30
C VAL A 206 5.62 21.45 -5.89
N THR A 207 4.40 21.34 -5.40
CA THR A 207 4.11 20.69 -4.12
C THR A 207 3.87 19.19 -4.31
N HIS A 208 3.87 18.42 -3.20
CA HIS A 208 3.49 17.00 -3.23
C HIS A 208 2.07 16.79 -3.80
N GLU A 209 1.22 17.79 -3.59
CA GLU A 209 -0.13 17.79 -4.11
C GLU A 209 -0.16 18.06 -5.62
N ASP A 210 0.64 19.00 -6.12
CA ASP A 210 0.70 19.31 -7.55
C ASP A 210 1.20 18.12 -8.38
N VAL A 211 2.16 17.35 -7.83
CA VAL A 211 2.76 16.20 -8.53
C VAL A 211 1.94 14.92 -8.34
N GLY A 212 1.32 14.75 -7.17
CA GLY A 212 0.78 13.45 -6.74
C GLY A 212 -0.69 13.42 -6.38
N ARG A 213 -1.44 14.53 -6.45
CA ARG A 213 -2.90 14.48 -6.41
C ARG A 213 -3.38 13.78 -7.69
N GLY A 214 -4.28 12.81 -7.54
CA GLY A 214 -5.12 12.39 -8.67
C GLY A 214 -5.78 13.64 -9.25
N LEU A 215 -5.59 13.89 -10.55
CA LEU A 215 -6.14 15.07 -11.24
C LEU A 215 -7.66 15.13 -11.03
N GLY A 216 -8.16 16.07 -10.22
CA GLY A 216 -9.60 16.39 -10.14
C GLY A 216 -10.49 15.39 -9.37
N PRO A 217 -11.80 15.70 -9.22
CA PRO A 217 -12.72 15.00 -8.33
C PRO A 217 -13.10 13.63 -8.92
N TYR A 218 -12.26 12.64 -8.71
CA TYR A 218 -12.61 11.24 -8.83
C TYR A 218 -12.59 10.68 -7.39
N ASP A 219 -13.66 10.73 -6.58
CA ASP A 219 -14.92 10.01 -6.76
C ASP A 219 -14.75 8.80 -7.67
N ALA A 220 -14.86 7.62 -7.05
CA ALA A 220 -14.76 6.30 -7.64
C ALA A 220 -15.09 6.27 -9.14
N ILE A 221 -14.27 5.58 -9.94
CA ILE A 221 -14.81 4.96 -11.14
C ILE A 221 -15.82 3.92 -10.66
N LEU A 222 -17.06 4.38 -10.48
CA LEU A 222 -18.30 3.63 -10.55
C LEU A 222 -19.46 4.63 -10.63
N HIS A 223 -20.07 4.68 -11.82
CA HIS A 223 -21.44 5.13 -12.03
C HIS A 223 -22.42 4.24 -11.27
N LEU A 224 -22.47 4.32 -9.94
CA LEU A 224 -23.57 3.76 -9.15
C LEU A 224 -23.98 4.71 -8.04
N GLY A 225 -25.08 5.41 -8.30
CA GLY A 225 -26.06 5.77 -7.28
C GLY A 225 -25.75 7.00 -6.44
N ARG A 226 -26.51 8.06 -6.69
CA ARG A 226 -26.63 9.26 -5.84
C ARG A 226 -26.83 8.90 -4.36
N GLY A 227 -26.20 9.69 -3.51
CA GLY A 227 -26.67 9.99 -2.16
C GLY A 227 -25.83 9.39 -1.05
N LEU A 228 -25.01 10.24 -0.40
CA LEU A 228 -25.06 10.54 1.03
C LEU A 228 -23.75 11.21 1.49
N GLY A 229 -23.88 12.47 1.94
CA GLY A 229 -23.18 13.08 3.07
C GLY A 229 -21.64 13.01 3.19
N ARG A 230 -20.98 14.15 2.98
CA ARG A 230 -19.60 14.49 3.38
C ARG A 230 -19.19 13.93 4.76
N ARG A 231 -18.10 13.16 4.85
CA ARG A 231 -17.29 13.01 6.08
C ARG A 231 -15.79 12.88 5.77
N ARG A 232 -14.94 13.52 6.59
CA ARG A 232 -13.46 13.53 6.46
C ARG A 232 -12.86 12.30 7.16
N GLY A 233 -11.99 11.52 6.50
CA GLY A 233 -11.17 10.50 7.15
C GLY A 233 -10.81 9.29 6.29
N GLY A 234 -9.75 8.55 6.66
CA GLY A 234 -9.18 7.41 5.91
C GLY A 234 -10.06 6.15 5.74
N ALA A 235 -11.31 6.18 6.23
CA ALA A 235 -12.25 5.06 6.15
C ALA A 235 -13.09 5.04 4.85
N GLU A 236 -13.15 6.15 4.08
CA GLU A 236 -13.99 6.22 2.87
C GLU A 236 -13.61 5.20 1.78
N PRO A 237 -12.33 4.98 1.44
CA PRO A 237 -11.97 3.97 0.43
C PRO A 237 -12.33 2.54 0.85
N ILE A 238 -12.24 2.24 2.14
CA ILE A 238 -12.63 0.94 2.70
C ILE A 238 -14.15 0.75 2.57
N ALA A 239 -14.92 1.75 2.98
CA ALA A 239 -16.38 1.71 2.88
C ALA A 239 -16.88 1.57 1.43
N ALA A 240 -16.18 2.18 0.47
CA ALA A 240 -16.47 2.00 -0.95
C ALA A 240 -16.27 0.55 -1.41
N LEU A 241 -15.25 -0.16 -0.88
CA LEU A 241 -14.98 -1.55 -1.22
C LEU A 241 -16.11 -2.49 -0.79
N HIS A 242 -16.68 -2.31 0.41
CA HIS A 242 -17.81 -3.11 0.88
C HIS A 242 -19.06 -3.01 -0.02
N ARG A 243 -19.14 -1.97 -0.87
CA ARG A 243 -20.26 -1.71 -1.79
C ARG A 243 -20.03 -2.24 -3.20
N LEU A 244 -18.84 -2.75 -3.53
CA LEU A 244 -18.55 -3.26 -4.87
C LEU A 244 -19.28 -4.59 -5.13
N PRO A 245 -20.11 -4.70 -6.18
CA PRO A 245 -20.75 -5.97 -6.51
C PRO A 245 -19.70 -7.00 -6.94
N ALA A 246 -19.86 -8.21 -6.43
CA ALA A 246 -18.98 -9.38 -6.62
C ALA A 246 -18.66 -9.79 -8.08
N ARG A 247 -19.35 -9.23 -9.07
CA ARG A 247 -19.46 -9.77 -10.43
C ARG A 247 -19.02 -8.82 -11.55
N GLU A 248 -18.49 -7.65 -11.26
CA GLU A 248 -17.95 -6.81 -12.33
C GLU A 248 -16.54 -7.29 -12.72
N GLN A 249 -16.49 -8.18 -13.72
CA GLN A 249 -15.27 -8.36 -14.52
C GLN A 249 -15.05 -7.06 -15.30
N PRO A 250 -13.96 -6.31 -15.09
CA PRO A 250 -13.69 -5.14 -15.90
C PRO A 250 -13.23 -5.61 -17.28
N ARG A 251 -14.10 -5.45 -18.28
CA ARG A 251 -13.66 -5.43 -19.68
C ARG A 251 -12.73 -4.22 -19.83
N ARG A 252 -11.44 -4.50 -20.04
CA ARG A 252 -10.36 -3.64 -20.54
C ARG A 252 -10.66 -2.13 -20.54
N ARG A 253 -10.02 -1.40 -19.61
CA ARG A 253 -9.16 -0.20 -19.84
C ARG A 253 -8.90 0.51 -18.51
N ALA A 254 -7.81 0.17 -17.83
CA ALA A 254 -7.19 1.13 -16.92
C ALA A 254 -6.51 2.19 -17.81
N ARG A 255 -7.06 3.41 -17.84
CA ARG A 255 -6.34 4.57 -18.38
C ARG A 255 -5.55 5.17 -17.22
N VAL A 256 -4.24 4.91 -17.19
CA VAL A 256 -3.32 5.72 -16.38
C VAL A 256 -3.26 7.09 -17.05
N ALA A 257 -3.77 8.12 -16.38
CA ALA A 257 -3.46 9.49 -16.75
C ALA A 257 -2.03 9.78 -16.26
N VAL A 258 -1.04 9.53 -17.12
CA VAL A 258 0.30 10.11 -16.93
C VAL A 258 0.17 11.58 -17.30
N ALA A 259 0.28 12.46 -16.30
CA ALA A 259 0.33 13.90 -16.55
C ALA A 259 1.52 14.19 -17.47
N GLY A 260 1.23 14.92 -18.54
CA GLY A 260 2.08 15.04 -19.71
C GLY A 260 3.39 15.78 -19.45
N LEU A 261 4.42 15.33 -20.16
CA LEU A 261 5.54 16.17 -20.55
C LEU A 261 4.97 17.41 -21.25
N ALA A 262 5.25 18.59 -20.69
CA ALA A 262 4.95 19.86 -21.33
C ALA A 262 5.48 19.84 -22.77
N ARG A 263 4.60 20.10 -23.75
CA ARG A 263 5.04 20.42 -25.11
C ARG A 263 5.78 21.77 -25.05
N PRO A 264 6.95 21.91 -25.67
CA PRO A 264 7.57 23.22 -25.79
C PRO A 264 6.64 24.12 -26.60
N GLY A 265 6.25 25.25 -26.03
CA GLY A 265 5.42 26.25 -26.68
C GLY A 265 6.13 26.75 -27.93
N GLY A 266 5.54 26.47 -29.09
CA GLY A 266 5.85 27.16 -30.33
C GLY A 266 5.27 28.56 -30.26
N GLY A 267 6.15 29.55 -30.32
CA GLY A 267 5.83 30.96 -30.50
C GLY A 267 7.01 31.62 -31.21
N GLU A 268 6.90 31.72 -32.53
CA GLU A 268 7.56 32.72 -33.37
C GLU A 268 6.45 33.33 -34.27
N PRO A 269 6.65 34.53 -34.84
CA PRO A 269 7.88 35.33 -34.89
C PRO A 269 7.85 36.61 -34.05
#